data_AF-A0A1I0WLU1-F1
#
_entry.id   AF-A0A1I0WLU1-F1
#
_cell.length_a   1.000
_cell.length_b   1.000
_cell.length_c   1.000
_cell.angle_alpha   90.00
_cell.angle_beta   90.00
_cell.angle_gamma   90.00
#
_symmetry.space_group_name_H-M   'P 1'
#
loop_
_entity.id
_entity.type
_entity.pdbx_description
1 polymer ?
#
loop_
_entity_poly.entity_id
_entity_poly.type
_entity_poly.pdbx_seq_one_letter_code
_entity_poly.pdbx_strand_id
1 'polypeptide(L)'
;MDVLNSARIIDVGYVPDDCHYWFVRTQGGRLFKEFCKESYIAVGWNDINIDTIKDFTPYKSLYNVIEKYYPHEQRKGLTTSHLNNFVNKMQINDIVIIPSRGSQLLAFGIITSDAYEDTNTSNCEFLKRRKVNWIKTYSIKELDPALSIIKYKEATISCVDKLSNLIDRHLAGFLYKKGDLTTLVFDAGIDGDIPYINVSNFMNSLIKLVNDYYPDVPADEIYLKINMQSRGKFQISCKVAGVIFLIATALWNCGFKNESSITFKTDIGTIEHKSKGPTFIDEIIKYQDAAQEREMRRKHEQIKIDEEQFMLDQKKLKASLPPGEPEQGELPFENEQKQP
;
A
#
# COMPACT_ATOMS: atom_id res chain seq x y z
N MET A 1 -8.26 15.31 21.26
CA MET A 1 -8.55 14.36 20.16
C MET A 1 -8.51 15.00 18.77
N ASP A 2 -8.29 16.32 18.61
CA ASP A 2 -8.41 16.98 17.29
C ASP A 2 -7.11 17.32 16.55
N VAL A 3 -5.93 16.93 17.05
CA VAL A 3 -4.64 17.34 16.43
C VAL A 3 -4.20 16.43 15.26
N LEU A 4 -4.82 15.26 15.10
CA LEU A 4 -4.44 14.28 14.06
C LEU A 4 -5.36 14.29 12.83
N ASN A 5 -6.53 14.92 12.90
CA ASN A 5 -7.45 15.04 11.76
C ASN A 5 -6.98 16.05 10.70
N SER A 6 -5.95 16.86 11.00
CA SER A 6 -5.38 17.87 10.11
C SER A 6 -4.02 17.49 9.51
N ALA A 7 -3.52 16.27 9.74
CA ALA A 7 -2.26 15.82 9.18
C ALA A 7 -2.33 15.74 7.63
N ARG A 8 -1.84 16.78 6.95
CA ARG A 8 -1.59 16.77 5.50
C ARG A 8 -0.28 16.05 5.24
N ILE A 9 -0.37 14.77 4.90
CA ILE A 9 0.78 13.96 4.51
C ILE A 9 1.34 14.52 3.20
N ILE A 10 2.63 14.91 3.20
CA ILE A 10 3.31 15.40 2.01
C ILE A 10 4.08 14.24 1.39
N ASP A 11 3.84 14.06 0.10
CA ASP A 11 4.39 13.02 -0.77
C ASP A 11 3.83 11.59 -0.56
N VAL A 12 2.51 11.51 -0.31
CA VAL A 12 1.77 10.29 -0.64
C VAL A 12 1.52 10.31 -2.13
N GLY A 13 1.99 9.31 -2.87
CA GLY A 13 1.55 9.11 -4.25
C GLY A 13 0.02 9.01 -4.25
N TYR A 14 -0.67 9.98 -4.86
CA TYR A 14 -2.12 9.90 -5.01
C TYR A 14 -2.43 9.18 -6.30
N VAL A 15 -3.11 8.04 -6.19
CA VAL A 15 -3.66 7.30 -7.32
C VAL A 15 -5.18 7.52 -7.31
N PRO A 16 -5.77 8.18 -8.32
CA PRO A 16 -7.21 8.35 -8.39
C PRO A 16 -7.94 6.99 -8.42
N ASP A 17 -9.13 6.93 -7.85
CA ASP A 17 -9.94 5.70 -7.80
C ASP A 17 -10.51 5.27 -9.14
N ASP A 18 -10.81 6.26 -9.98
CA ASP A 18 -11.33 6.13 -11.33
C ASP A 18 -10.22 6.00 -12.39
N CYS A 19 -8.95 5.98 -11.96
CA CYS A 19 -7.82 5.85 -12.85
C CYS A 19 -7.81 4.49 -13.57
N HIS A 20 -7.86 4.52 -14.90
CA HIS A 20 -7.63 3.36 -15.74
C HIS A 20 -6.17 3.25 -16.17
N TYR A 21 -5.75 2.02 -16.48
CA TYR A 21 -4.39 1.69 -16.87
C TYR A 21 -4.38 1.21 -18.30
N TRP A 22 -3.57 1.85 -19.13
CA TRP A 22 -3.52 1.60 -20.55
C TRP A 22 -2.12 1.19 -20.98
N PHE A 23 -2.03 0.10 -21.73
CA PHE A 23 -0.82 -0.27 -22.44
C PHE A 23 -0.93 0.16 -23.90
N VAL A 24 0.02 0.98 -24.36
CA VAL A 24 0.05 1.53 -25.72
C VAL A 24 1.36 1.13 -26.40
N ARG A 25 1.25 0.34 -27.48
CA ARG A 25 2.42 -0.12 -28.24
C ARG A 25 3.02 1.00 -29.09
N THR A 26 4.34 1.02 -29.16
CA THR A 26 5.15 2.05 -29.82
C THR A 26 5.67 1.62 -31.19
N GLN A 27 4.87 0.84 -31.95
CA GLN A 27 5.28 0.28 -33.25
C GLN A 27 6.60 -0.49 -33.17
N GLY A 28 6.61 -1.60 -32.41
CA GLY A 28 7.82 -2.40 -32.19
C GLY A 28 8.93 -1.69 -31.40
N GLY A 29 8.63 -0.59 -30.72
CA GLY A 29 9.60 0.23 -29.99
C GLY A 29 10.08 1.48 -30.73
N ARG A 30 9.74 1.64 -32.02
CA ARG A 30 10.23 2.74 -32.85
C ARG A 30 9.87 4.11 -32.27
N LEU A 31 8.63 4.26 -31.79
CA LEU A 31 8.09 5.53 -31.31
C LEU A 31 8.38 5.79 -29.82
N PHE A 32 9.01 4.84 -29.11
CA PHE A 32 9.22 4.95 -27.67
C PHE A 32 10.00 6.21 -27.27
N LYS A 33 11.14 6.46 -27.94
CA LYS A 33 11.98 7.62 -27.63
C LYS A 33 11.27 8.94 -27.92
N GLU A 34 10.55 9.00 -29.04
CA GLU A 34 9.81 10.20 -29.45
C GLU A 34 8.70 10.51 -28.45
N PHE A 35 7.87 9.52 -28.11
CA PHE A 35 6.78 9.67 -27.15
C PHE A 35 7.28 10.14 -25.79
N CYS A 36 8.39 9.55 -25.30
CA CYS A 36 9.03 9.96 -24.05
C CYS A 36 9.56 11.40 -24.11
N LYS A 37 10.25 11.77 -25.20
CA LYS A 37 10.92 13.07 -25.33
C LYS A 37 9.95 14.22 -25.52
N GLU A 38 8.91 14.01 -26.33
CA GLU A 38 7.94 15.04 -26.71
C GLU A 38 6.65 14.99 -25.85
N SER A 39 6.63 14.13 -24.81
CA SER A 39 5.54 14.07 -23.83
C SER A 39 4.15 13.80 -24.44
N TYR A 40 4.06 12.81 -25.33
CA TYR A 40 2.77 12.37 -25.87
C TYR A 40 2.73 10.88 -26.21
N ILE A 41 1.52 10.35 -26.40
CA ILE A 41 1.25 9.06 -27.06
C ILE A 41 0.39 9.32 -28.30
N ALA A 42 0.48 8.44 -29.30
CA ALA A 42 -0.26 8.60 -30.55
C ALA A 42 -0.79 7.28 -31.11
N VAL A 43 -1.87 7.38 -31.89
CA VAL A 43 -2.49 6.25 -32.60
C VAL A 43 -2.78 6.61 -34.06
N GLY A 44 -2.66 5.62 -34.96
CA GLY A 44 -2.85 5.79 -36.40
C GLY A 44 -4.31 5.85 -36.86
N TRP A 45 -4.58 5.26 -38.04
CA TRP A 45 -5.86 5.35 -38.77
C TRP A 45 -6.24 6.80 -39.05
N ASN A 46 -5.33 7.50 -39.75
CA ASN A 46 -5.36 8.94 -39.97
C ASN A 46 -6.52 9.42 -40.86
N ASP A 47 -7.12 8.54 -41.68
CA ASP A 47 -8.20 8.90 -42.61
C ASP A 47 -9.53 9.17 -41.90
N ILE A 48 -9.64 8.81 -40.62
CA ILE A 48 -10.81 9.08 -39.78
C ILE A 48 -10.38 10.10 -38.73
N ASN A 49 -11.01 11.27 -38.67
CA ASN A 49 -10.63 12.28 -37.68
C ASN A 49 -11.24 12.01 -36.28
N ILE A 50 -10.76 12.73 -35.26
CA ILE A 50 -11.25 12.59 -33.87
C ILE A 50 -12.75 12.87 -33.74
N ASP A 51 -13.26 13.89 -34.43
CA ASP A 51 -14.68 14.28 -34.33
C ASP A 51 -15.59 13.16 -34.87
N THR A 52 -15.20 12.52 -35.98
CA THR A 52 -15.90 11.32 -36.49
C THR A 52 -15.89 10.20 -35.45
N ILE A 53 -14.80 10.00 -34.72
CA ILE A 53 -14.74 8.93 -33.70
C ILE A 53 -15.66 9.23 -32.50
N LYS A 54 -15.81 10.51 -32.14
CA LYS A 54 -16.72 10.97 -31.09
C LYS A 54 -18.19 10.84 -31.51
N ASP A 55 -18.50 11.30 -32.72
CA ASP A 55 -19.87 11.36 -33.26
C ASP A 55 -20.48 9.97 -33.52
N PHE A 56 -19.66 8.98 -33.88
CA PHE A 56 -20.12 7.62 -34.19
C PHE A 56 -20.06 6.66 -32.99
N THR A 57 -20.44 7.15 -31.82
CA THR A 57 -20.73 6.34 -30.63
C THR A 57 -22.23 6.03 -30.59
N PRO A 58 -22.67 4.75 -30.50
CA PRO A 58 -22.01 3.58 -29.90
C PRO A 58 -21.15 2.73 -30.86
N TYR A 59 -20.37 1.80 -30.31
CA TYR A 59 -19.36 0.95 -30.98
C TYR A 59 -19.74 0.42 -32.38
N LYS A 60 -21.00 0.00 -32.58
CA LYS A 60 -21.48 -0.54 -33.86
C LYS A 60 -21.41 0.50 -34.99
N SER A 61 -21.68 1.77 -34.69
CA SER A 61 -21.61 2.87 -35.65
C SER A 61 -20.17 3.14 -36.06
N LEU A 62 -19.24 3.18 -35.09
CA LEU A 62 -17.81 3.34 -35.37
C LEU A 62 -17.25 2.17 -36.20
N TYR A 63 -17.68 0.93 -35.95
CA TYR A 63 -17.27 -0.23 -36.74
C TYR A 63 -17.57 -0.05 -38.24
N ASN A 64 -18.78 0.44 -38.56
CA ASN A 64 -19.18 0.69 -39.95
C ASN A 64 -18.34 1.79 -40.61
N VAL A 65 -17.93 2.81 -39.84
CA VAL A 65 -16.98 3.83 -40.33
C VAL A 65 -15.63 3.19 -40.65
N ILE A 66 -15.11 2.34 -39.77
CA ILE A 66 -13.84 1.63 -40.01
C ILE A 66 -13.94 0.74 -41.26
N GLU A 67 -15.04 0.02 -41.44
CA GLU A 67 -15.26 -0.82 -42.63
C GLU A 67 -15.25 -0.01 -43.93
N LYS A 68 -15.81 1.21 -43.91
CA LYS A 68 -15.84 2.12 -45.06
C LYS A 68 -14.45 2.69 -45.40
N TYR A 69 -13.73 3.20 -44.41
CA TYR A 69 -12.43 3.86 -44.63
C TYR A 69 -11.26 2.87 -44.78
N TYR A 70 -11.36 1.70 -44.15
CA TYR A 70 -10.33 0.66 -44.14
C TYR A 70 -10.89 -0.71 -44.52
N PRO A 71 -11.37 -0.90 -45.77
CA PRO A 71 -12.03 -2.15 -46.19
C PRO A 71 -11.10 -3.37 -46.11
N HIS A 72 -9.80 -3.17 -46.30
CA HIS A 72 -8.77 -4.22 -46.26
C HIS A 72 -8.20 -4.49 -44.85
N GLU A 73 -8.61 -3.74 -43.82
CA GLU A 73 -8.23 -4.04 -42.43
C GLU A 73 -8.81 -5.39 -42.03
N GLN A 74 -7.94 -6.34 -41.65
CA GLN A 74 -8.37 -7.70 -41.30
C GLN A 74 -9.03 -7.73 -39.92
N ARG A 75 -8.54 -6.90 -38.98
CA ARG A 75 -9.01 -6.89 -37.59
C ARG A 75 -9.85 -5.65 -37.29
N LYS A 76 -10.88 -5.38 -38.10
CA LYS A 76 -11.75 -4.19 -37.98
C LYS A 76 -12.31 -3.98 -36.58
N GLY A 77 -12.72 -5.05 -35.89
CA GLY A 77 -13.20 -4.97 -34.51
C GLY A 77 -12.12 -4.52 -33.53
N LEU A 78 -10.90 -5.02 -33.69
CA LEU A 78 -9.77 -4.60 -32.86
C LEU A 78 -9.42 -3.13 -33.12
N THR A 79 -9.39 -2.72 -34.38
CA THR A 79 -9.19 -1.32 -34.79
C THR A 79 -10.26 -0.39 -34.20
N THR A 80 -11.54 -0.80 -34.27
CA THR A 80 -12.66 -0.07 -33.65
C THR A 80 -12.44 0.10 -32.15
N SER A 81 -12.05 -0.98 -31.46
CA SER A 81 -11.72 -0.95 -30.03
C SER A 81 -10.56 -0.01 -29.73
N HIS A 82 -9.48 -0.03 -30.52
CA HIS A 82 -8.33 0.86 -30.34
C HIS A 82 -8.72 2.33 -30.41
N LEU A 83 -9.44 2.73 -31.47
CA LEU A 83 -9.85 4.12 -31.65
C LEU A 83 -10.84 4.56 -30.58
N ASN A 84 -11.83 3.72 -30.26
CA ASN A 84 -12.79 4.03 -29.20
C ASN A 84 -12.12 4.15 -27.83
N ASN A 85 -11.16 3.27 -27.52
CA ASN A 85 -10.43 3.35 -26.27
C ASN A 85 -9.57 4.62 -26.22
N PHE A 86 -8.84 4.93 -27.29
CA PHE A 86 -7.96 6.10 -27.34
C PHE A 86 -8.73 7.42 -27.28
N VAL A 87 -9.81 7.56 -28.03
CA VAL A 87 -10.53 8.84 -28.15
C VAL A 87 -11.59 9.00 -27.07
N ASN A 88 -12.40 7.97 -26.82
CA ASN A 88 -13.61 8.09 -26.01
C ASN A 88 -13.46 7.56 -24.57
N LYS A 89 -12.53 6.62 -24.30
CA LYS A 89 -12.40 6.00 -22.97
C LYS A 89 -11.21 6.46 -22.15
N MET A 90 -10.06 6.73 -22.76
CA MET A 90 -8.91 7.29 -22.05
C MET A 90 -9.26 8.67 -21.54
N GLN A 91 -8.93 8.95 -20.28
CA GLN A 91 -9.22 10.20 -19.61
C GLN A 91 -7.94 10.85 -19.05
N ILE A 92 -8.04 12.13 -18.72
CA ILE A 92 -6.99 12.80 -17.96
C ILE A 92 -6.86 12.09 -16.60
N ASN A 93 -5.63 11.96 -16.11
CA ASN A 93 -5.21 11.22 -14.92
C ASN A 93 -5.11 9.69 -15.06
N ASP A 94 -5.50 9.11 -16.20
CA ASP A 94 -5.20 7.71 -16.49
C ASP A 94 -3.68 7.46 -16.58
N ILE A 95 -3.26 6.25 -16.20
CA ILE A 95 -1.88 5.81 -16.35
C ILE A 95 -1.70 5.14 -17.71
N VAL A 96 -0.71 5.60 -18.47
CA VAL A 96 -0.29 4.96 -19.71
C VAL A 96 1.10 4.33 -19.58
N ILE A 97 1.24 3.16 -20.17
CA ILE A 97 2.46 2.36 -20.18
C ILE A 97 2.84 2.12 -21.63
N ILE A 98 4.07 2.51 -21.99
CA ILE A 98 4.61 2.28 -23.33
C ILE A 98 5.88 1.43 -23.29
N PRO A 99 6.03 0.44 -24.20
CA PRO A 99 7.22 -0.39 -24.25
C PRO A 99 8.29 0.21 -25.17
N SER A 100 9.56 -0.01 -24.85
CA SER A 100 10.67 0.17 -25.79
C SER A 100 10.80 -1.03 -26.74
N ARG A 101 11.81 -1.00 -27.62
CA ARG A 101 12.10 -2.11 -28.54
C ARG A 101 12.33 -3.41 -27.77
N GLY A 102 11.64 -4.47 -28.18
CA GLY A 102 11.65 -5.76 -27.48
C GLY A 102 11.06 -5.73 -26.07
N SER A 103 10.35 -4.64 -25.69
CA SER A 103 9.84 -4.41 -24.34
C SER A 103 10.91 -4.55 -23.25
N GLN A 104 12.13 -4.10 -23.55
CA GLN A 104 13.25 -4.11 -22.58
C GLN A 104 13.02 -3.09 -21.47
N LEU A 105 12.44 -1.94 -21.81
CA LEU A 105 12.06 -0.88 -20.91
C LEU A 105 10.55 -0.64 -21.02
N LEU A 106 9.92 -0.26 -19.91
CA LEU A 106 8.56 0.24 -19.86
C LEU A 106 8.58 1.65 -19.26
N ALA A 107 8.02 2.62 -19.98
CA ALA A 107 7.80 3.97 -19.48
C ALA A 107 6.35 4.10 -19.00
N PHE A 108 6.19 4.74 -17.84
CA PHE A 108 4.92 4.97 -17.19
C PHE A 108 4.67 6.48 -17.13
N GLY A 109 3.48 6.92 -17.51
CA GLY A 109 3.11 8.33 -17.50
C GLY A 109 1.64 8.54 -17.22
N ILE A 110 1.29 9.78 -16.89
CA ILE A 110 -0.07 10.24 -16.61
C ILE A 110 -0.59 10.98 -17.83
N ILE A 111 -1.79 10.64 -18.30
CA ILE A 111 -2.46 11.38 -19.39
C ILE A 111 -2.87 12.76 -18.87
N THR A 112 -2.50 13.82 -19.59
CA THR A 112 -2.71 15.23 -19.19
C THR A 112 -3.57 16.02 -20.18
N SER A 113 -4.09 15.37 -21.23
CA SER A 113 -5.01 16.00 -22.17
C SER A 113 -6.06 15.03 -22.71
N ASP A 114 -7.16 15.61 -23.20
CA ASP A 114 -8.03 14.95 -24.16
C ASP A 114 -7.28 14.59 -25.45
N ALA A 115 -7.90 13.72 -26.26
CA ALA A 115 -7.39 13.39 -27.58
C ALA A 115 -7.49 14.61 -28.51
N TYR A 116 -6.40 14.93 -29.21
CA TYR A 116 -6.31 16.01 -30.19
C TYR A 116 -5.58 15.52 -31.45
N GLU A 117 -5.70 16.28 -32.54
CA GLU A 117 -4.95 16.01 -33.77
C GLU A 117 -3.77 16.96 -33.92
N ASP A 118 -2.64 16.41 -34.34
CA ASP A 118 -1.42 17.15 -34.63
C ASP A 118 -0.95 16.79 -36.04
N THR A 119 -0.92 17.80 -36.91
CA THR A 119 -0.52 17.66 -38.31
C THR A 119 0.99 17.58 -38.50
N ASN A 120 1.80 17.77 -37.46
CA ASN A 120 3.25 17.64 -37.55
C ASN A 120 3.67 16.16 -37.59
N THR A 121 3.95 15.65 -38.78
CA THR A 121 4.29 14.26 -39.03
C THR A 121 5.79 13.96 -39.08
N SER A 122 6.66 14.94 -38.80
CA SER A 122 8.11 14.81 -39.03
C SER A 122 8.75 13.64 -38.28
N ASN A 123 8.36 13.43 -37.03
CA ASN A 123 8.93 12.40 -36.16
C ASN A 123 7.93 11.29 -35.79
N CYS A 124 6.64 11.52 -36.08
CA CYS A 124 5.58 10.56 -35.81
C CYS A 124 4.45 10.74 -36.84
N GLU A 125 4.20 9.69 -37.61
CA GLU A 125 3.17 9.69 -38.67
C GLU A 125 1.74 9.69 -38.14
N PHE A 126 1.54 9.49 -36.84
CA PHE A 126 0.21 9.40 -36.23
C PHE A 126 -0.29 10.78 -35.81
N LEU A 127 -1.48 11.12 -36.32
CA LEU A 127 -2.07 12.44 -36.11
C LEU A 127 -2.79 12.54 -34.76
N LYS A 128 -3.42 11.46 -34.30
CA LYS A 128 -4.21 11.46 -33.06
C LYS A 128 -3.29 11.30 -31.88
N ARG A 129 -3.24 12.28 -30.99
CA ARG A 129 -2.31 12.36 -29.86
C ARG A 129 -3.02 12.64 -28.55
N ARG A 130 -2.35 12.28 -27.46
CA ARG A 130 -2.66 12.70 -26.09
C ARG A 130 -1.36 13.09 -25.39
N LYS A 131 -1.38 14.20 -24.65
CA LYS A 131 -0.23 14.64 -23.85
C LYS A 131 -0.06 13.74 -22.64
N VAL A 132 1.19 13.45 -22.30
CA VAL A 132 1.56 12.56 -21.21
C VAL A 132 2.67 13.18 -20.39
N ASN A 133 2.49 13.23 -19.08
CA ASN A 133 3.56 13.52 -18.14
C ASN A 133 4.23 12.20 -17.73
N TRP A 134 5.47 11.97 -18.17
CA TRP A 134 6.18 10.73 -17.87
C TRP A 134 6.72 10.73 -16.43
N ILE A 135 6.33 9.71 -15.66
CA ILE A 135 6.71 9.57 -14.25
C ILE A 135 8.06 8.88 -14.15
N LYS A 136 8.17 7.69 -14.74
CA LYS A 136 9.35 6.83 -14.57
C LYS A 136 9.46 5.80 -15.68
N THR A 137 10.70 5.40 -15.95
CA THR A 137 11.01 4.29 -16.85
C THR A 137 11.72 3.21 -16.06
N TYR A 138 11.25 1.98 -16.21
CA TYR A 138 11.84 0.81 -15.56
C TYR A 138 12.36 -0.18 -16.58
N SER A 139 13.47 -0.84 -16.27
CA SER A 139 13.83 -2.08 -16.95
C SER A 139 12.82 -3.15 -16.59
N ILE A 140 12.41 -3.98 -17.56
CA ILE A 140 11.50 -5.09 -17.26
C ILE A 140 12.08 -6.07 -16.23
N LYS A 141 13.41 -6.12 -16.08
CA LYS A 141 14.09 -6.96 -15.08
C LYS A 141 13.92 -6.42 -13.65
N GLU A 142 13.59 -5.14 -13.50
CA GLU A 142 13.37 -4.47 -12.21
C GLU A 142 11.89 -4.52 -11.77
N LEU A 143 11.00 -4.92 -12.67
CA LEU A 143 9.57 -5.03 -12.40
C LEU A 143 9.23 -6.40 -11.79
N ASP A 144 8.13 -6.44 -11.05
CA ASP A 144 7.53 -7.68 -10.56
C ASP A 144 7.37 -8.67 -11.74
N PRO A 145 7.85 -9.93 -11.62
CA PRO A 145 7.73 -10.92 -12.69
C PRO A 145 6.29 -11.08 -13.20
N ALA A 146 5.27 -10.88 -12.36
CA ALA A 146 3.88 -10.91 -12.78
C ALA A 146 3.50 -9.76 -13.73
N LEU A 147 4.18 -8.61 -13.69
CA LEU A 147 4.02 -7.52 -14.67
C LEU A 147 4.61 -7.87 -16.04
N SER A 148 5.53 -8.83 -16.11
CA SER A 148 6.15 -9.23 -17.39
C SER A 148 5.12 -9.74 -18.40
N ILE A 149 3.94 -10.18 -17.95
CA ILE A 149 2.86 -10.64 -18.82
C ILE A 149 2.35 -9.56 -19.78
N ILE A 150 2.59 -8.28 -19.47
CA ILE A 150 2.20 -7.15 -20.33
C ILE A 150 2.87 -7.21 -21.71
N LYS A 151 4.05 -7.85 -21.80
CA LYS A 151 4.80 -8.03 -23.05
C LYS A 151 4.04 -8.84 -24.10
N TYR A 152 3.21 -9.77 -23.66
CA TYR A 152 2.45 -10.68 -24.54
C TYR A 152 1.13 -10.06 -25.03
N LYS A 153 0.79 -8.82 -24.61
CA LYS A 153 -0.42 -8.13 -25.08
C LYS A 153 -0.22 -7.63 -26.50
N GLU A 154 -0.66 -8.37 -27.51
CA GLU A 154 -0.40 -8.07 -28.93
C GLU A 154 -1.16 -6.84 -29.49
N ALA A 155 -2.28 -6.48 -28.88
CA ALA A 155 -3.08 -5.33 -29.31
C ALA A 155 -2.31 -4.02 -29.18
N THR A 156 -2.56 -3.07 -30.09
CA THR A 156 -1.93 -1.74 -30.09
C THR A 156 -2.27 -0.97 -28.83
N ILE A 157 -3.52 -1.07 -28.38
CA ILE A 157 -4.02 -0.45 -27.15
C ILE A 157 -4.75 -1.52 -26.34
N SER A 158 -4.37 -1.68 -25.07
CA SER A 158 -5.00 -2.62 -24.15
C SER A 158 -5.29 -1.94 -22.82
N CYS A 159 -6.50 -2.12 -22.28
CA CYS A 159 -6.77 -1.87 -20.87
C CYS A 159 -6.07 -2.95 -20.03
N VAL A 160 -5.32 -2.53 -19.01
CA VAL A 160 -4.54 -3.38 -18.12
C VAL A 160 -4.88 -3.14 -16.65
N ASP A 161 -6.11 -2.73 -16.35
CA ASP A 161 -6.59 -2.50 -14.97
C ASP A 161 -6.41 -3.71 -14.05
N LYS A 162 -6.44 -4.93 -14.61
CA LYS A 162 -6.15 -6.17 -13.88
C LYS A 162 -4.74 -6.19 -13.26
N LEU A 163 -3.84 -5.35 -13.76
CA LEU A 163 -2.46 -5.18 -13.27
C LEU A 163 -2.28 -3.93 -12.40
N SER A 164 -3.35 -3.14 -12.16
CA SER A 164 -3.31 -1.87 -11.43
C SER A 164 -2.55 -1.95 -10.11
N ASN A 165 -2.87 -2.91 -9.25
CA ASN A 165 -2.20 -3.09 -7.96
C ASN A 165 -0.67 -3.29 -8.09
N LEU A 166 -0.24 -4.07 -9.09
CA LEU A 166 1.19 -4.27 -9.34
C LEU A 166 1.84 -2.98 -9.87
N ILE A 167 1.16 -2.25 -10.75
CA ILE A 167 1.63 -0.98 -11.30
C ILE A 167 1.75 0.07 -10.17
N ASP A 168 0.71 0.22 -9.34
CA ASP A 168 0.66 1.16 -8.22
C ASP A 168 1.82 0.92 -7.25
N ARG A 169 2.10 -0.35 -6.93
CA ARG A 169 3.24 -0.72 -6.09
C ARG A 169 4.60 -0.24 -6.63
N HIS A 170 4.75 -0.16 -7.95
CA HIS A 170 5.99 0.32 -8.58
C HIS A 170 6.01 1.83 -8.77
N LEU A 171 4.86 2.48 -8.92
CA LEU A 171 4.76 3.91 -9.18
C LEU A 171 4.64 4.75 -7.91
N ALA A 172 3.82 4.31 -6.97
CA ALA A 172 3.40 5.10 -5.83
C ALA A 172 4.31 4.94 -4.60
N GLY A 173 5.31 4.05 -4.68
CA GLY A 173 6.38 3.94 -3.69
C GLY A 173 5.96 3.21 -2.41
N PHE A 174 6.57 3.60 -1.29
CA PHE A 174 6.38 2.94 0.02
C PHE A 174 5.05 3.31 0.68
N LEU A 175 4.48 4.48 0.39
CA LEU A 175 3.22 4.96 0.99
C LEU A 175 2.41 5.72 -0.06
N TYR A 176 1.18 5.27 -0.31
CA TYR A 176 0.31 5.88 -1.30
C TYR A 176 -1.16 5.85 -0.87
N LYS A 177 -1.98 6.71 -1.48
CA LYS A 177 -3.42 6.76 -1.25
C LYS A 177 -4.11 6.45 -2.57
N LYS A 178 -5.01 5.47 -2.53
CA LYS A 178 -5.88 5.11 -3.64
C LYS A 178 -7.31 5.14 -3.14
N GLY A 179 -8.05 6.16 -3.56
CA GLY A 179 -9.36 6.43 -3.01
C GLY A 179 -9.34 6.78 -1.55
N ASP A 180 -10.18 6.10 -0.78
CA ASP A 180 -10.22 6.21 0.67
C ASP A 180 -9.18 5.35 1.38
N LEU A 181 -8.47 4.46 0.65
CA LEU A 181 -7.48 3.57 1.24
C LEU A 181 -6.09 4.22 1.24
N THR A 182 -5.50 4.30 2.42
CA THR A 182 -4.07 4.58 2.60
C THR A 182 -3.32 3.25 2.63
N THR A 183 -2.26 3.12 1.83
CA THR A 183 -1.53 1.87 1.64
C THR A 183 -0.04 2.05 1.91
N LEU A 184 0.50 1.22 2.79
CA LEU A 184 1.92 1.08 3.07
C LEU A 184 2.48 -0.18 2.42
N VAL A 185 3.61 -0.06 1.73
CA VAL A 185 4.35 -1.15 1.08
C VAL A 185 5.77 -1.18 1.64
N PHE A 186 6.22 -2.36 2.10
CA PHE A 186 7.57 -2.56 2.61
C PHE A 186 8.11 -3.93 2.21
N ASP A 187 9.44 -4.05 2.13
CA ASP A 187 10.13 -5.31 1.87
C ASP A 187 10.32 -6.08 3.19
N ALA A 188 10.06 -7.39 3.16
CA ALA A 188 10.37 -8.27 4.28
C ALA A 188 11.87 -8.31 4.59
N GLY A 189 12.73 -8.07 3.60
CA GLY A 189 14.18 -8.16 3.72
C GLY A 189 14.68 -9.58 4.02
N ILE A 190 13.88 -10.60 3.73
CA ILE A 190 14.21 -12.01 3.97
C ILE A 190 14.47 -12.70 2.64
N ASP A 191 15.70 -13.17 2.46
CA ASP A 191 16.06 -14.11 1.40
C ASP A 191 15.83 -15.54 1.91
N GLY A 192 14.69 -16.16 1.56
CA GLY A 192 14.37 -17.55 1.91
C GLY A 192 12.95 -17.75 2.43
N ASP A 193 12.69 -18.94 3.00
CA ASP A 193 11.41 -19.29 3.60
C ASP A 193 11.19 -18.50 4.90
N ILE A 194 9.99 -17.94 5.08
CA ILE A 194 9.61 -17.26 6.31
C ILE A 194 8.90 -18.26 7.23
N PRO A 195 9.43 -18.56 8.42
CA PRO A 195 8.73 -19.43 9.38
C PRO A 195 7.34 -18.89 9.71
N TYR A 196 6.33 -19.75 9.68
CA TYR A 196 4.93 -19.38 9.98
C TYR A 196 4.78 -18.61 11.30
N ILE A 197 5.54 -19.01 12.34
CA ILE A 197 5.49 -18.37 13.65
C ILE A 197 5.86 -16.89 13.60
N ASN A 198 6.80 -16.51 12.73
CA ASN A 198 7.23 -15.12 12.59
C ASN A 198 6.13 -14.27 11.94
N VAL A 199 5.46 -14.81 10.92
CA VAL A 199 4.31 -14.16 10.30
C VAL A 199 3.17 -14.01 11.31
N SER A 200 2.83 -15.09 12.04
CA SER A 200 1.78 -15.06 13.07
C SER A 200 2.05 -14.02 14.16
N ASN A 201 3.29 -13.99 14.67
CA ASN A 201 3.73 -13.04 15.68
C ASN A 201 3.67 -11.59 15.19
N PHE A 202 4.08 -11.35 13.94
CA PHE A 202 3.95 -10.05 13.30
C PHE A 202 2.48 -9.61 13.22
N MET A 203 1.59 -10.49 12.75
CA MET A 203 0.16 -10.21 12.65
C MET A 203 -0.46 -9.88 14.01
N ASN A 204 -0.18 -10.68 15.03
CA ASN A 204 -0.68 -10.45 16.39
C ASN A 204 -0.15 -9.13 16.96
N SER A 205 1.10 -8.78 16.66
CA SER A 205 1.70 -7.51 17.10
C SER A 205 1.04 -6.31 16.43
N LEU A 206 0.72 -6.40 15.14
CA LEU A 206 -0.04 -5.36 14.43
C LEU A 206 -1.45 -5.19 15.02
N ILE A 207 -2.17 -6.28 15.27
CA ILE A 207 -3.51 -6.23 15.86
C ILE A 207 -3.46 -5.57 17.24
N LYS A 208 -2.52 -5.99 18.10
CA LYS A 208 -2.35 -5.40 19.44
C LYS A 208 -2.03 -3.90 19.34
N LEU A 209 -1.10 -3.54 18.47
CA LEU A 209 -0.71 -2.14 18.25
C LEU A 209 -1.91 -1.29 17.80
N VAL A 210 -2.73 -1.78 16.87
CA VAL A 210 -3.90 -1.01 16.42
C VAL A 210 -4.95 -0.93 17.51
N ASN A 211 -5.26 -2.03 18.21
CA ASN A 211 -6.23 -2.01 19.31
C ASN A 211 -5.83 -1.08 20.47
N ASP A 212 -4.53 -0.97 20.76
CA ASP A 212 -4.02 -0.13 21.85
C ASP A 212 -4.20 1.38 21.58
N TYR A 213 -4.18 1.81 20.31
CA TYR A 213 -4.21 3.23 19.93
C TYR A 213 -5.48 3.65 19.16
N TYR A 214 -6.15 2.69 18.53
CA TYR A 214 -7.36 2.88 17.72
C TYR A 214 -8.37 1.74 18.03
N PRO A 215 -8.86 1.62 19.27
CA PRO A 215 -9.76 0.54 19.68
C PRO A 215 -11.09 0.52 18.93
N ASP A 216 -11.50 1.68 18.40
CA ASP A 216 -12.76 1.85 17.66
C ASP A 216 -12.65 1.45 16.18
N VAL A 217 -11.45 1.17 15.67
CA VAL A 217 -11.26 0.71 14.29
C VAL A 217 -11.45 -0.79 14.27
N PRO A 218 -12.51 -1.32 13.61
CA PRO A 218 -12.73 -2.75 13.58
C PRO A 218 -11.67 -3.44 12.70
N ALA A 219 -11.27 -4.64 13.12
CA ALA A 219 -10.14 -5.36 12.51
C ALA A 219 -10.36 -5.68 11.01
N ASP A 220 -11.60 -5.74 10.54
CA ASP A 220 -11.97 -5.98 9.14
C ASP A 220 -11.82 -4.74 8.24
N GLU A 221 -11.54 -3.56 8.80
CA GLU A 221 -11.14 -2.36 8.05
C GLU A 221 -9.65 -2.30 7.73
N ILE A 222 -8.87 -3.27 8.23
CA ILE A 222 -7.43 -3.37 8.01
C ILE A 222 -7.18 -4.51 7.03
N TYR A 223 -6.77 -4.17 5.82
CA TYR A 223 -6.51 -5.13 4.75
C TYR A 223 -5.01 -5.37 4.62
N LEU A 224 -4.54 -6.56 5.00
CA LEU A 224 -3.19 -7.00 4.70
C LEU A 224 -3.16 -7.89 3.44
N LYS A 225 -2.24 -7.57 2.53
CA LYS A 225 -1.86 -8.42 1.41
C LYS A 225 -0.38 -8.77 1.54
N ILE A 226 -0.08 -10.07 1.58
CA ILE A 226 1.28 -10.61 1.62
C ILE A 226 1.56 -11.26 0.27
N ASN A 227 2.65 -10.88 -0.40
CA ASN A 227 3.16 -11.62 -1.54
C ASN A 227 4.32 -12.50 -1.07
N MET A 228 4.09 -13.82 -0.95
CA MET A 228 5.03 -14.77 -0.30
C MET A 228 6.17 -15.28 -1.21
N GLN A 229 6.30 -14.78 -2.44
CA GLN A 229 7.46 -15.13 -3.29
C GLN A 229 8.74 -14.49 -2.75
N SER A 230 9.92 -15.10 -2.94
CA SER A 230 11.18 -14.62 -2.36
C SER A 230 11.48 -13.16 -2.77
N ARG A 231 11.95 -12.35 -1.80
CA ARG A 231 11.84 -10.86 -1.76
C ARG A 231 10.41 -10.30 -1.60
N GLY A 232 9.57 -11.00 -0.86
CA GLY A 232 8.15 -10.72 -0.75
C GLY A 232 7.83 -9.36 -0.15
N LYS A 233 7.18 -8.49 -0.92
CA LYS A 233 6.65 -7.22 -0.43
C LYS A 233 5.38 -7.43 0.39
N PHE A 234 5.34 -6.84 1.58
CA PHE A 234 4.13 -6.71 2.39
C PHE A 234 3.39 -5.43 1.99
N GLN A 235 2.07 -5.51 1.95
CA GLN A 235 1.20 -4.39 1.65
C GLN A 235 0.05 -4.33 2.65
N ILE A 236 0.04 -3.28 3.48
CA ILE A 236 -1.03 -3.03 4.46
C ILE A 236 -1.84 -1.83 3.98
N SER A 237 -3.16 -1.97 3.92
CA SER A 237 -4.08 -0.92 3.48
C SER A 237 -5.18 -0.71 4.51
N CYS A 238 -5.52 0.54 4.82
CA CYS A 238 -6.60 0.88 5.76
C CYS A 238 -7.22 2.22 5.36
N LYS A 239 -8.52 2.39 5.65
CA LYS A 239 -9.23 3.67 5.43
C LYS A 239 -8.75 4.75 6.39
N VAL A 240 -8.40 4.35 7.61
CA VAL A 240 -7.91 5.26 8.65
C VAL A 240 -6.40 5.49 8.46
N ALA A 241 -6.04 6.62 7.85
CA ALA A 241 -4.64 6.96 7.58
C ALA A 241 -3.75 6.96 8.84
N GLY A 242 -4.31 7.31 10.01
CA GLY A 242 -3.63 7.26 11.30
C GLY A 242 -3.16 5.87 11.72
N VAL A 243 -3.90 4.81 11.33
CA VAL A 243 -3.51 3.41 11.56
C VAL A 243 -2.28 3.06 10.72
N ILE A 244 -2.27 3.45 9.44
CA ILE A 244 -1.12 3.21 8.57
C ILE A 244 0.12 3.95 9.07
N PHE A 245 -0.04 5.17 9.58
CA PHE A 245 1.05 5.93 10.18
C PHE A 245 1.60 5.26 11.45
N LEU A 246 0.74 4.79 12.34
CA LEU A 246 1.14 4.05 13.54
C LEU A 246 1.92 2.79 13.17
N ILE A 247 1.47 2.06 12.16
CA ILE A 247 2.17 0.88 11.66
C ILE A 247 3.51 1.29 11.05
N ALA A 248 3.55 2.28 10.17
CA ALA A 248 4.79 2.75 9.54
C ALA A 248 5.84 3.20 10.57
N THR A 249 5.42 3.93 11.61
CA THR A 249 6.30 4.37 12.70
C THR A 249 6.77 3.21 13.57
N ALA A 250 5.92 2.22 13.85
CA ALA A 250 6.32 1.00 14.56
C ALA A 250 7.33 0.18 13.75
N LEU A 251 7.08 -0.02 12.44
CA LEU A 251 8.03 -0.70 11.56
C LEU A 251 9.35 0.07 11.47
N TRP A 252 9.30 1.40 11.44
CA TRP A 252 10.51 2.23 11.44
C TRP A 252 11.34 2.08 12.73
N ASN A 253 10.69 2.08 13.90
CA ASN A 253 11.35 1.83 15.19
C ASN A 253 11.90 0.40 15.32
N CYS A 254 11.43 -0.50 14.46
CA CYS A 254 11.93 -1.86 14.30
C CYS A 254 12.91 -1.99 13.13
N GLY A 255 13.53 -0.89 12.70
CA GLY A 255 14.62 -0.80 11.71
C GLY A 255 14.33 -1.35 10.31
N PHE A 256 13.06 -1.35 9.90
CA PHE A 256 12.73 -1.69 8.52
C PHE A 256 13.46 -0.78 7.51
N LYS A 257 14.23 -1.41 6.61
CA LYS A 257 15.03 -0.74 5.59
C LYS A 257 14.17 -0.35 4.39
N ASN A 258 14.02 0.95 4.16
CA ASN A 258 13.68 1.52 2.84
C ASN A 258 14.52 2.80 2.65
N GLU A 259 15.20 2.94 1.50
CA GLU A 259 15.92 4.18 1.14
C GLU A 259 14.94 5.31 0.75
N SER A 260 14.07 5.72 1.66
CA SER A 260 13.06 6.74 1.42
C SER A 260 12.98 7.70 2.59
N SER A 261 13.08 9.00 2.33
CA SER A 261 12.81 10.04 3.33
C SER A 261 11.32 10.29 3.40
N ILE A 262 10.74 10.22 4.60
CA ILE A 262 9.35 10.61 4.82
C ILE A 262 9.33 12.02 5.40
N THR A 263 8.56 12.92 4.79
CA THR A 263 8.43 14.31 5.23
C THR A 263 6.97 14.62 5.50
N PHE A 264 6.63 14.96 6.75
CA PHE A 264 5.27 15.36 7.12
C PHE A 264 5.22 16.83 7.47
N LYS A 265 4.18 17.54 7.01
CA LYS A 265 3.82 18.84 7.57
C LYS A 265 2.58 18.67 8.44
N THR A 266 2.76 18.98 9.72
CA THR A 266 1.68 19.10 10.69
C THR A 266 1.41 20.59 10.93
N ASP A 267 0.28 20.92 11.55
CA ASP A 267 -0.03 22.30 11.96
C ASP A 267 0.99 22.88 12.96
N ILE A 268 1.86 22.02 13.51
CA ILE A 268 2.88 22.34 14.52
C ILE A 268 4.32 22.30 13.97
N GLY A 269 4.50 21.96 12.69
CA GLY A 269 5.83 21.96 12.04
C GLY A 269 6.05 20.86 11.01
N THR A 270 7.22 20.93 10.35
CA THR A 270 7.66 19.93 9.36
C THR A 270 8.55 18.89 10.05
N ILE A 271 8.19 17.61 9.96
CA ILE A 271 8.99 16.48 10.42
C ILE A 271 9.62 15.84 9.19
N GLU A 272 10.92 16.07 8.98
CA GLU A 272 11.74 15.34 8.00
C GLU A 272 12.50 14.21 8.71
N HIS A 273 12.42 12.99 8.17
CA HIS A 273 13.16 11.87 8.76
C HIS A 273 13.89 11.02 7.72
N LYS A 274 15.19 10.80 7.95
CA LYS A 274 16.13 10.00 7.14
C LYS A 274 16.89 9.05 8.07
N SER A 275 17.01 7.76 7.74
CA SER A 275 17.84 6.84 8.53
C SER A 275 18.50 5.73 7.69
N LYS A 276 19.54 5.11 8.27
CA LYS A 276 20.23 3.87 7.86
C LYS A 276 20.26 2.93 9.09
N GLY A 277 19.76 1.70 9.01
CA GLY A 277 19.69 0.74 10.15
C GLY A 277 19.47 -0.73 9.74
N PRO A 278 19.66 -1.73 10.66
CA PRO A 278 19.80 -3.18 10.38
C PRO A 278 18.45 -3.94 10.21
N THR A 279 18.43 -5.28 10.15
CA THR A 279 17.35 -6.13 9.55
C THR A 279 16.17 -6.54 10.48
N PHE A 280 14.96 -6.47 9.92
CA PHE A 280 13.59 -6.88 10.35
C PHE A 280 13.39 -7.78 11.59
N ILE A 281 14.08 -8.92 11.71
CA ILE A 281 13.72 -9.95 12.71
C ILE A 281 14.28 -9.61 14.10
N ASP A 282 15.50 -9.08 14.15
CA ASP A 282 16.19 -8.83 15.42
C ASP A 282 15.52 -7.71 16.24
N GLU A 283 14.81 -6.81 15.58
CA GLU A 283 14.11 -5.69 16.23
C GLU A 283 12.68 -6.03 16.65
N ILE A 284 11.98 -6.92 15.93
CA ILE A 284 10.68 -7.43 16.37
C ILE A 284 10.84 -8.26 17.65
N ILE A 285 11.90 -9.07 17.73
CA ILE A 285 12.24 -9.82 18.94
C ILE A 285 12.44 -8.84 20.11
N LYS A 286 13.25 -7.79 19.91
CA LYS A 286 13.47 -6.75 20.94
C LYS A 286 12.19 -6.01 21.35
N TYR A 287 11.30 -5.70 20.40
CA TYR A 287 10.04 -5.03 20.71
C TYR A 287 9.11 -5.94 21.51
N GLN A 288 9.06 -7.24 21.17
CA GLN A 288 8.26 -8.23 21.91
C GLN A 288 8.80 -8.43 23.33
N ASP A 289 10.11 -8.53 23.50
CA ASP A 289 10.75 -8.63 24.81
C ASP A 289 10.43 -7.38 25.65
N ALA A 290 10.56 -6.18 25.07
CA ALA A 290 10.23 -4.92 25.75
C ALA A 290 8.73 -4.76 26.02
N ALA A 291 7.85 -5.32 25.21
CA ALA A 291 6.40 -5.31 25.44
C ALA A 291 5.99 -6.26 26.56
N GLN A 292 6.57 -7.46 26.60
CA GLN A 292 6.40 -8.42 27.70
C GLN A 292 6.91 -7.84 29.02
N GLU A 293 8.07 -7.18 29.01
CA GLU A 293 8.64 -6.57 30.21
C GLU A 293 7.75 -5.43 30.75
N ARG A 294 7.17 -4.60 29.87
CA ARG A 294 6.20 -3.56 30.24
C ARG A 294 4.93 -4.16 30.86
N GLU A 295 4.45 -5.28 30.33
CA GLU A 295 3.28 -5.97 30.88
C GLU A 295 3.56 -6.60 32.25
N MET A 296 4.74 -7.19 32.43
CA MET A 296 5.19 -7.75 33.70
C MET A 296 5.32 -6.68 34.78
N ARG A 297 5.84 -5.49 34.43
CA ARG A 297 5.94 -4.35 35.35
C ARG A 297 4.56 -3.87 35.82
N ARG A 298 3.59 -3.73 34.91
CA ARG A 298 2.21 -3.33 35.25
C ARG A 298 1.53 -4.35 36.18
N LYS A 299 1.69 -5.65 35.92
CA LYS A 299 1.19 -6.71 36.80
C LYS A 299 1.83 -6.66 38.19
N HIS A 300 3.14 -6.41 38.25
CA HIS A 300 3.87 -6.30 39.51
C HIS A 300 3.47 -5.05 40.31
N GLU A 301 3.21 -3.92 39.66
CA GLU A 301 2.67 -2.71 40.30
C GLU A 301 1.26 -2.94 40.83
N GLN A 302 0.40 -3.63 40.08
CA GLN A 302 -0.94 -3.98 40.55
C GLN A 302 -0.91 -4.89 41.79
N ILE A 303 -0.05 -5.90 41.80
CA ILE A 303 0.12 -6.78 42.96
C ILE A 303 0.53 -5.99 44.21
N LYS A 304 1.43 -5.01 44.07
CA LYS A 304 1.84 -4.15 45.21
C LYS A 304 0.68 -3.32 45.75
N ILE A 305 -0.13 -2.74 44.86
CA ILE A 305 -1.32 -1.97 45.26
C ILE A 305 -2.30 -2.88 46.01
N ASP A 306 -2.53 -4.09 45.50
CA ASP A 306 -3.44 -5.06 46.13
C ASP A 306 -2.92 -5.55 47.50
N GLU A 307 -1.60 -5.75 47.65
CA GLU A 307 -0.96 -6.08 48.93
C GLU A 307 -1.09 -4.95 49.95
N GLU A 308 -0.87 -3.70 49.55
CA GLU A 308 -1.04 -2.53 50.41
C GLU A 308 -2.49 -2.37 50.87
N GLN A 309 -3.44 -2.59 49.96
CA GLN A 309 -4.87 -2.56 50.24
C GLN A 309 -5.25 -3.66 51.24
N PHE A 310 -4.77 -4.90 51.04
CA PHE A 310 -5.01 -6.01 51.94
C PHE A 310 -4.46 -5.76 53.35
N MET A 311 -3.25 -5.20 53.45
CA MET A 311 -2.64 -4.84 54.73
C MET A 311 -3.41 -3.73 55.44
N LEU A 312 -3.94 -2.75 54.70
CA LEU A 312 -4.80 -1.70 55.24
C LEU A 312 -6.12 -2.28 55.77
N ASP A 313 -6.73 -3.20 55.04
CA ASP A 313 -7.98 -3.86 55.42
C ASP A 313 -7.80 -4.76 56.65
N GLN A 314 -6.68 -5.49 56.74
CA GLN A 314 -6.31 -6.21 57.96
C GLN A 314 -6.15 -5.28 59.16
N LYS A 315 -5.55 -4.11 58.96
CA LYS A 315 -5.32 -3.12 60.03
C LYS A 315 -6.65 -2.52 60.52
N LYS A 316 -7.57 -2.22 59.60
CA LYS A 316 -8.94 -1.78 59.93
C LYS A 316 -9.73 -2.87 60.65
N LEU A 317 -9.61 -4.13 60.22
CA LEU A 317 -10.27 -5.26 60.87
C LEU A 317 -9.79 -5.44 62.32
N LYS A 318 -8.47 -5.37 62.55
CA LYS A 318 -7.87 -5.42 63.89
C LYS A 318 -8.27 -4.24 64.78
N ALA A 319 -8.43 -3.04 64.21
CA ALA A 319 -8.90 -1.86 64.93
C ALA A 319 -10.41 -1.89 65.25
N SER A 320 -11.19 -2.74 64.55
CA SER A 320 -12.64 -2.88 64.74
C SER A 320 -13.04 -3.98 65.73
N LEU A 321 -12.09 -4.80 66.18
CA LEU A 321 -12.31 -5.82 67.21
C LEU A 321 -12.40 -5.15 68.60
N PRO A 322 -13.41 -5.48 69.44
CA PRO A 322 -13.47 -4.98 70.82
C PRO A 322 -12.24 -5.41 71.62
N PRO A 323 -11.78 -4.63 72.62
CA PRO A 323 -10.70 -5.05 73.50
C PRO A 323 -11.08 -6.36 74.20
N GLY A 324 -10.32 -7.42 73.93
CA GLY A 324 -10.52 -8.74 74.53
C GLY A 324 -10.28 -8.71 76.04
N GLU A 325 -11.13 -9.41 76.77
CA GLU A 325 -10.98 -9.72 78.20
C GLU A 325 -9.62 -10.38 78.48
N PRO A 326 -9.02 -10.16 79.67
CA PRO A 326 -7.71 -10.70 80.01
C PRO A 326 -7.76 -12.22 80.17
N GLU A 327 -6.73 -12.90 79.62
CA GLU A 327 -6.42 -14.31 79.83
C GLU A 327 -6.49 -14.64 81.34
N GLN A 328 -7.43 -15.52 81.72
CA GLN A 328 -7.43 -16.18 83.02
C GLN A 328 -7.11 -17.67 82.84
N GLY A 329 -6.01 -18.10 83.46
CA GLY A 329 -5.90 -19.42 84.08
C GLY A 329 -5.03 -20.44 83.35
N GLU A 330 -3.75 -20.52 83.73
CA GLU A 330 -3.07 -21.81 83.84
C GLU A 330 -3.86 -22.74 84.78
N LEU A 331 -3.91 -24.05 84.46
CA LEU A 331 -3.91 -25.20 85.40
C LEU A 331 -3.67 -26.50 84.57
N PRO A 332 -3.17 -27.60 85.17
CA PRO A 332 -1.85 -28.15 84.85
C PRO A 332 -1.84 -29.54 84.19
N PHE A 333 -0.63 -29.92 83.75
CA PHE A 333 -0.16 -31.23 83.27
C PHE A 333 -0.88 -32.49 83.78
N GLU A 334 -1.10 -33.44 82.87
CA GLU A 334 -1.05 -34.87 83.23
C GLU A 334 -0.21 -35.65 82.20
N ASN A 335 0.88 -36.23 82.71
CA ASN A 335 1.75 -37.19 82.04
C ASN A 335 1.06 -38.56 82.04
N GLU A 336 0.87 -39.18 80.88
CA GLU A 336 0.88 -40.64 80.81
C GLU A 336 1.86 -41.14 79.76
N GLN A 337 2.79 -41.95 80.28
CA GLN A 337 3.87 -42.63 79.59
C GLN A 337 3.41 -43.97 78.99
N LYS A 338 4.18 -44.41 77.99
CA LYS A 338 4.50 -45.80 77.57
C LYS A 338 3.60 -46.48 76.51
N GLN A 339 4.09 -46.43 75.26
CA GLN A 339 4.72 -47.54 74.50
C GLN A 339 4.45 -49.00 74.94
N PRO A 340 4.45 -49.98 74.01
CA PRO A 340 5.50 -50.22 73.00
C PRO A 340 5.17 -49.80 71.56
#